data_AF-A0A6P4XXJ8-F1
#
_entry.id   AF-A0A6P4XXJ8-F1
#
_cell.length_a   1.000
_cell.length_b   1.000
_cell.length_c   1.000
_cell.angle_alpha   90.00
_cell.angle_beta   90.00
_cell.angle_gamma   90.00
#
_symmetry.space_group_name_H-M   'P 1'
#
loop_
_entity.id
_entity.type
_entity.pdbx_description
1 polymer ?
#
loop_
_entity_poly.entity_id
_entity_poly.type
_entity_poly.pdbx_seq_one_letter_code
_entity_poly.pdbx_strand_id
1 'polypeptide(L)'
;MSSATWQFGEKSKKSGPPRKKAKIDDGGGDSRTRTAELHDDLKAKFKVDLPDDFYQLWDFCKTLDAENPAGALDSALGLELVGPYDLLADRVVTEGAQEADFLLHWRYFYDPPEFLTVMKGDDETLHHIGYFRDEPNKKPVFVASNHAQKNYTISPQGDNLFAAVKLHLNKVLKQTKDKKKKEELNKLSAKLEQQAKEGGYSLEEQPASFKARRKKMVTPTFHGAGIVVPLDSNEG
;
A
#
# COMPACT_ATOMS: atom_id res chain seq x y z
N MET A 1 -43.18 -23.56 -15.48
CA MET A 1 -42.39 -24.57 -14.75
C MET A 1 -41.64 -25.39 -15.78
N SER A 2 -40.34 -25.17 -15.92
CA SER A 2 -39.43 -26.11 -16.59
C SER A 2 -38.10 -26.01 -15.86
N SER A 3 -37.74 -27.11 -15.19
CA SER A 3 -36.58 -27.26 -14.33
C SER A 3 -35.42 -27.77 -15.17
N ALA A 4 -34.29 -27.06 -15.18
CA ALA A 4 -33.05 -27.55 -15.76
C ALA A 4 -32.06 -27.84 -14.62
N THR A 5 -31.96 -29.11 -14.27
CA THR A 5 -30.99 -29.69 -13.35
C THR A 5 -29.65 -29.87 -14.07
N TRP A 6 -28.60 -29.21 -13.56
CA TRP A 6 -27.22 -29.43 -13.98
C TRP A 6 -26.56 -30.45 -13.05
N GLN A 7 -26.13 -31.58 -13.62
CA GLN A 7 -25.35 -32.61 -12.92
C GLN A 7 -23.86 -32.21 -12.88
N PHE A 8 -23.27 -32.23 -11.69
CA PHE A 8 -21.83 -32.13 -11.48
C PHE A 8 -21.14 -33.45 -11.85
N GLY A 9 -20.21 -33.41 -12.80
CA GLY A 9 -19.29 -34.52 -13.06
C GLY A 9 -18.05 -34.43 -12.17
N GLU A 10 -17.81 -35.48 -11.37
CA GLU A 10 -16.57 -35.67 -10.62
C GLU A 10 -15.36 -35.80 -11.56
N LYS A 11 -14.32 -34.99 -11.34
CA LYS A 11 -13.01 -35.19 -11.97
C LYS A 11 -12.00 -35.72 -10.95
N SER A 12 -11.51 -36.92 -11.26
CA SER A 12 -10.47 -37.71 -10.62
C SER A 12 -9.14 -36.96 -10.40
N LYS A 13 -8.58 -37.10 -9.19
CA LYS A 13 -7.22 -36.65 -8.81
C LYS A 13 -6.17 -37.55 -9.49
N LYS A 14 -5.37 -36.98 -10.39
CA LYS A 14 -4.09 -37.59 -10.82
C LYS A 14 -2.92 -36.84 -10.19
N SER A 15 -2.08 -37.57 -9.47
CA SER A 15 -0.83 -37.10 -8.86
C SER A 15 0.23 -36.83 -9.93
N GLY A 16 0.74 -35.60 -9.96
CA GLY A 16 1.91 -35.24 -10.76
C GLY A 16 3.23 -35.71 -10.12
N PRO A 17 4.32 -35.84 -10.89
CA PRO A 17 5.59 -36.37 -10.41
C PRO A 17 6.28 -35.43 -9.41
N PRO A 18 7.15 -35.95 -8.53
CA PRO A 18 7.77 -35.15 -7.47
C PRO A 18 8.72 -34.10 -8.06
N ARG A 19 8.49 -32.82 -7.73
CA ARG A 19 9.40 -31.72 -8.06
C ARG A 19 10.73 -31.95 -7.35
N LYS A 20 11.82 -32.07 -8.13
CA LYS A 20 13.19 -32.01 -7.62
C LYS A 20 13.40 -30.65 -6.95
N LYS A 21 13.83 -30.65 -5.70
CA LYS A 21 14.29 -29.44 -5.00
C LYS A 21 15.44 -28.83 -5.81
N ALA A 22 15.24 -27.64 -6.35
CA ALA A 22 16.32 -26.82 -6.86
C ALA A 22 17.22 -26.46 -5.66
N LYS A 23 18.52 -26.69 -5.83
CA LYS A 23 19.55 -26.18 -4.91
C LYS A 23 19.43 -24.66 -4.89
N ILE A 24 19.27 -24.10 -3.69
CA ILE A 24 19.54 -22.68 -3.45
C ILE A 24 21.05 -22.55 -3.56
N ASP A 25 21.49 -21.86 -4.61
CA ASP A 25 22.85 -21.37 -4.74
C ASP A 25 22.97 -20.17 -3.81
N ASP A 26 23.69 -20.33 -2.70
CA ASP A 26 23.92 -19.29 -1.70
C ASP A 26 25.01 -18.34 -2.22
N GLY A 27 24.63 -17.56 -3.24
CA GLY A 27 25.47 -16.52 -3.83
C GLY A 27 25.60 -15.36 -2.85
N GLY A 28 26.69 -15.37 -2.09
CA GLY A 28 27.07 -14.32 -1.13
C GLY A 28 27.38 -12.97 -1.79
N GLY A 29 26.35 -12.28 -2.26
CA GLY A 29 26.37 -10.82 -2.46
C GLY A 29 26.23 -10.10 -1.12
N ASP A 30 26.96 -9.01 -0.92
CA ASP A 30 26.77 -8.15 0.26
C ASP A 30 25.29 -7.75 0.35
N SER A 31 24.63 -8.03 1.48
CA SER A 31 23.23 -7.69 1.74
C SER A 31 22.94 -6.20 1.50
N ARG A 32 23.95 -5.33 1.60
CA ARG A 32 23.82 -3.91 1.25
C ARG A 32 23.69 -3.68 -0.25
N THR A 33 24.45 -4.39 -1.07
CA THR A 33 24.39 -4.30 -2.54
C THR A 33 23.03 -4.73 -3.05
N ARG A 34 22.49 -5.84 -2.53
CA ARG A 34 21.15 -6.32 -2.91
C ARG A 34 20.03 -5.34 -2.55
N THR A 35 20.15 -4.68 -1.39
CA THR A 35 19.18 -3.66 -0.96
C THR A 35 19.23 -2.42 -1.86
N ALA A 36 20.43 -1.99 -2.25
CA ALA A 36 20.61 -0.85 -3.16
C ALA A 36 20.07 -1.14 -4.57
N GLU A 37 20.35 -2.33 -5.11
CA GLU A 37 19.83 -2.75 -6.42
C GLU A 37 18.29 -2.79 -6.45
N LEU A 38 17.67 -3.29 -5.37
CA LEU A 38 16.21 -3.34 -5.24
C LEU A 38 15.59 -1.93 -5.17
N HIS A 39 16.25 -1.02 -4.47
CA HIS A 39 15.84 0.39 -4.39
C HIS A 39 15.88 1.06 -5.78
N ASP A 40 16.97 0.86 -6.52
CA ASP A 40 17.14 1.40 -7.86
C ASP A 40 16.15 0.80 -8.85
N ASP A 41 15.85 -0.50 -8.74
CA ASP A 41 14.86 -1.18 -9.57
C ASP A 41 13.44 -0.66 -9.31
N LEU A 42 13.04 -0.50 -8.05
CA LEU A 42 11.77 0.12 -7.67
C LEU A 42 11.64 1.53 -8.24
N LYS A 43 12.69 2.35 -8.10
CA LYS A 43 12.73 3.71 -8.64
C LYS A 43 12.66 3.72 -10.16
N ALA A 44 13.35 2.80 -10.84
CA ALA A 44 13.35 2.69 -12.29
C ALA A 44 11.98 2.27 -12.84
N LYS A 45 11.25 1.40 -12.12
CA LYS A 45 9.92 0.90 -12.51
C LYS A 45 8.79 1.89 -12.23
N PHE A 46 8.75 2.48 -11.03
CA PHE A 46 7.68 3.41 -10.64
C PHE A 46 8.00 4.88 -10.89
N LYS A 47 9.21 5.21 -11.35
CA LYS A 47 9.68 6.57 -11.68
C LYS A 47 9.62 7.56 -10.50
N VAL A 48 9.58 7.05 -9.28
CA VAL A 48 9.54 7.85 -8.06
C VAL A 48 10.45 7.23 -7.01
N ASP A 49 10.95 8.09 -6.12
CA ASP A 49 11.66 7.63 -4.93
C ASP A 49 10.66 7.25 -3.82
N LEU A 50 10.82 6.07 -3.23
CA LEU A 50 9.94 5.59 -2.17
C LEU A 50 10.51 6.01 -0.81
N PRO A 51 9.69 6.58 0.09
CA PRO A 51 10.17 7.09 1.37
C PRO A 51 10.52 5.97 2.35
N ASP A 52 11.29 6.28 3.40
CA ASP A 52 11.78 5.27 4.35
C ASP A 52 10.66 4.48 5.05
N ASP A 53 9.50 5.10 5.29
CA ASP A 53 8.34 4.44 5.92
C ASP A 53 7.77 3.32 5.07
N PHE A 54 7.98 3.34 3.74
CA PHE A 54 7.64 2.23 2.85
C PHE A 54 8.45 0.98 3.21
N TYR A 55 9.77 1.10 3.24
CA TYR A 55 10.65 -0.04 3.54
C TYR A 55 10.49 -0.50 5.00
N GLN A 56 10.32 0.43 5.94
CA GLN A 56 10.12 0.08 7.33
C GLN A 56 8.76 -0.60 7.58
N LEU A 57 7.71 -0.25 6.84
CA LEU A 57 6.45 -0.98 6.93
C LEU A 57 6.56 -2.40 6.37
N TRP A 58 7.33 -2.60 5.29
CA TRP A 58 7.67 -3.95 4.80
C TRP A 58 8.38 -4.77 5.88
N ASP A 59 9.41 -4.20 6.50
CA ASP A 59 10.15 -4.84 7.59
C ASP A 59 9.25 -5.17 8.77
N PHE A 60 8.36 -4.25 9.16
CA PHE A 60 7.34 -4.49 10.16
C PHE A 60 6.45 -5.69 9.80
N CYS A 61 5.95 -5.74 8.55
CA CYS A 61 5.09 -6.84 8.11
C CYS A 61 5.81 -8.18 8.08
N LYS A 62 7.11 -8.22 7.76
CA LYS A 62 7.94 -9.43 7.91
C LYS A 62 7.99 -9.95 9.35
N THR A 63 7.90 -9.07 10.36
CA THR A 63 7.84 -9.51 11.77
C THR A 63 6.48 -10.11 12.17
N LEU A 64 5.43 -9.83 11.39
CA LEU A 64 4.08 -10.35 11.61
C LEU A 64 3.88 -11.67 10.88
N ASP A 65 4.32 -11.74 9.63
CA ASP A 65 4.30 -12.93 8.78
C ASP A 65 5.54 -12.91 7.86
N ALA A 66 6.53 -13.75 8.16
CA ALA A 66 7.77 -13.80 7.39
C ALA A 66 7.59 -14.52 6.03
N GLU A 67 6.58 -15.38 5.91
CA GLU A 67 6.30 -16.15 4.69
C GLU A 67 5.44 -15.35 3.70
N ASN A 68 4.52 -14.53 4.21
CA ASN A 68 3.69 -13.64 3.40
C ASN A 68 3.59 -12.22 3.99
N PRO A 69 4.67 -11.41 3.92
CA PRO A 69 4.65 -10.06 4.48
C PRO A 69 3.61 -9.15 3.82
N ALA A 70 3.37 -9.33 2.52
CA ALA A 70 2.38 -8.54 1.79
C ALA A 70 0.95 -8.75 2.30
N GLY A 71 0.59 -9.97 2.69
CA GLY A 71 -0.72 -10.31 3.27
C GLY A 71 -0.78 -10.24 4.80
N ALA A 72 0.28 -9.79 5.48
CA ALA A 72 0.39 -9.88 6.94
C ALA A 72 -0.70 -9.11 7.71
N LEU A 73 -1.31 -8.11 7.09
CA LEU A 73 -2.37 -7.29 7.69
C LEU A 73 -3.79 -7.74 7.30
N ASP A 74 -3.94 -8.66 6.34
CA ASP A 74 -5.24 -8.98 5.73
C ASP A 74 -6.22 -9.57 6.73
N SER A 75 -5.81 -10.61 7.45
CA SER A 75 -6.70 -11.29 8.41
C SER A 75 -7.22 -10.39 9.55
N ALA A 76 -6.43 -9.40 9.96
CA ALA A 76 -6.76 -8.51 11.07
C ALA A 76 -7.48 -7.23 10.61
N LEU A 77 -7.05 -6.66 9.47
CA LEU A 77 -7.43 -5.32 9.03
C LEU A 77 -8.14 -5.30 7.67
N GLY A 78 -8.15 -6.41 6.93
CA GLY A 78 -8.58 -6.47 5.54
C GLY A 78 -7.75 -5.54 4.67
N LEU A 79 -6.43 -5.49 4.90
CA LEU A 79 -5.47 -4.71 4.12
C LEU A 79 -4.36 -5.62 3.59
N GLU A 80 -4.00 -5.45 2.33
CA GLU A 80 -2.87 -6.14 1.70
C GLU A 80 -1.93 -5.11 1.07
N LEU A 81 -0.61 -5.31 1.25
CA LEU A 81 0.42 -4.51 0.60
C LEU A 81 0.50 -4.89 -0.88
N VAL A 82 0.45 -3.89 -1.76
CA VAL A 82 0.40 -4.07 -3.22
C VAL A 82 1.23 -3.00 -3.94
N GLY A 83 1.19 -2.99 -5.28
CA GLY A 83 1.86 -1.98 -6.08
C GLY A 83 3.37 -2.17 -6.00
N PRO A 84 4.14 -1.19 -5.52
CA PRO A 84 5.58 -1.38 -5.33
C PRO A 84 5.97 -2.52 -4.37
N TYR A 85 5.10 -2.89 -3.43
CA TYR A 85 5.36 -4.04 -2.56
C TYR A 85 5.31 -5.38 -3.30
N ASP A 86 4.63 -5.48 -4.45
CA ASP A 86 4.59 -6.72 -5.21
C ASP A 86 5.99 -7.11 -5.73
N LEU A 87 6.85 -6.13 -6.00
CA LEU A 87 8.26 -6.38 -6.35
C LEU A 87 9.08 -6.85 -5.14
N LEU A 88 8.82 -6.30 -3.95
CA LEU A 88 9.46 -6.77 -2.71
C LEU A 88 9.02 -8.21 -2.35
N ALA A 89 7.82 -8.59 -2.76
CA ALA A 89 7.24 -9.91 -2.55
C ALA A 89 7.60 -10.93 -3.65
N ASP A 90 8.47 -10.58 -4.60
CA ASP A 90 8.80 -11.37 -5.79
C ASP A 90 7.53 -11.83 -6.57
N ARG A 91 6.45 -11.06 -6.50
CA ARG A 91 5.22 -11.34 -7.24
C ARG A 91 5.41 -10.91 -8.68
N VAL A 92 4.96 -11.74 -9.61
CA VAL A 92 5.01 -11.44 -11.04
C VAL A 92 4.06 -10.27 -11.31
N VAL A 93 4.62 -9.08 -11.46
CA VAL A 93 3.86 -7.85 -11.76
C VAL A 93 3.36 -7.87 -13.21
N THR A 94 4.15 -8.42 -14.15
CA THR A 94 3.74 -8.75 -15.54
C THR A 94 4.92 -9.42 -16.26
N GLU A 95 4.75 -10.64 -16.79
CA GLU A 95 5.77 -11.22 -17.70
C GLU A 95 5.80 -10.41 -19.00
N GLY A 96 6.96 -9.83 -19.35
CA GLY A 96 7.07 -8.96 -20.52
C GLY A 96 6.48 -7.56 -20.33
N ALA A 97 6.30 -7.12 -19.08
CA ALA A 97 5.83 -5.77 -18.72
C ALA A 97 6.56 -4.67 -19.48
N GLN A 98 5.80 -3.75 -20.06
CA GLN A 98 6.30 -2.46 -20.50
C GLN A 98 6.38 -1.49 -19.32
N GLU A 99 7.15 -0.42 -19.48
CA GLU A 99 7.27 0.63 -18.47
C GLU A 99 5.90 1.18 -18.00
N ALA A 100 4.98 1.37 -18.94
CA ALA A 100 3.63 1.85 -18.64
C ALA A 100 2.83 0.89 -17.76
N ASP A 101 3.10 -0.41 -17.82
CA ASP A 101 2.37 -1.42 -17.04
C ASP A 101 2.64 -1.25 -15.53
N PHE A 102 3.86 -0.88 -15.14
CA PHE A 102 4.19 -0.59 -13.74
C PHE A 102 3.48 0.66 -13.22
N LEU A 103 3.29 1.68 -14.08
CA LEU A 103 2.59 2.91 -13.71
C LEU A 103 1.07 2.72 -13.60
N LEU A 104 0.53 1.68 -14.25
CA LEU A 104 -0.89 1.30 -14.20
C LEU A 104 -1.16 0.18 -13.18
N HIS A 105 -0.12 -0.47 -12.66
CA HIS A 105 -0.22 -1.54 -11.66
C HIS A 105 -0.88 -1.02 -10.38
N TRP A 106 -2.05 -1.58 -10.02
CA TRP A 106 -2.91 -1.13 -8.92
C TRP A 106 -3.41 0.31 -9.01
N ARG A 107 -3.43 0.88 -10.22
CA ARG A 107 -4.00 2.20 -10.46
C ARG A 107 -5.51 2.11 -10.60
N TYR A 108 -6.24 2.62 -9.63
CA TYR A 108 -7.70 2.64 -9.65
C TYR A 108 -8.23 3.73 -10.59
N PHE A 109 -9.51 3.63 -10.94
CA PHE A 109 -10.15 4.48 -11.95
C PHE A 109 -10.05 5.99 -11.64
N TYR A 110 -10.13 6.36 -10.36
CA TYR A 110 -10.08 7.76 -9.92
C TYR A 110 -8.70 8.22 -9.42
N ASP A 111 -7.67 7.38 -9.54
CA ASP A 111 -6.34 7.74 -9.07
C ASP A 111 -5.74 8.80 -10.02
N PRO A 112 -5.41 10.01 -9.55
CA PRO A 112 -4.68 10.98 -10.35
C PRO A 112 -3.19 10.59 -10.39
N PRO A 113 -2.37 11.09 -11.34
CA PRO A 113 -0.95 10.72 -11.48
C PRO A 113 -0.11 10.91 -10.20
N GLU A 114 -0.54 11.83 -9.34
CA GLU A 114 0.03 12.13 -8.03
C GLU A 114 -0.18 11.00 -7.01
N PHE A 115 -1.17 10.13 -7.22
CA PHE A 115 -1.55 9.05 -6.31
C PHE A 115 -0.95 7.72 -6.75
N LEU A 116 -0.11 7.14 -5.89
CA LEU A 116 0.48 5.80 -6.07
C LEU A 116 -0.06 4.86 -5.00
N THR A 117 -0.90 3.91 -5.40
CA THR A 117 -1.44 2.87 -4.51
C THR A 117 -0.32 1.96 -3.98
N VAL A 118 -0.36 1.71 -2.67
CA VAL A 118 0.58 0.79 -1.99
C VAL A 118 -0.12 -0.21 -1.08
N MET A 119 -1.42 -0.01 -0.79
CA MET A 119 -2.24 -1.01 -0.09
C MET A 119 -3.64 -1.07 -0.71
N LYS A 120 -4.17 -2.28 -0.89
CA LYS A 120 -5.60 -2.48 -1.16
C LYS A 120 -6.32 -2.85 0.13
N GLY A 121 -7.61 -2.57 0.17
CA GLY A 121 -8.53 -3.01 1.21
C GLY A 121 -9.70 -3.78 0.63
N ASP A 122 -10.91 -3.46 1.09
CA ASP A 122 -12.15 -4.07 0.66
C ASP A 122 -12.39 -3.97 -0.86
N ASP A 123 -12.50 -5.13 -1.51
CA ASP A 123 -12.68 -5.25 -2.96
C ASP A 123 -14.09 -4.82 -3.42
N GLU A 124 -15.10 -4.89 -2.56
CA GLU A 124 -16.46 -4.45 -2.93
C GLU A 124 -16.53 -2.94 -3.12
N THR A 125 -15.89 -2.20 -2.21
CA THR A 125 -15.86 -0.73 -2.26
C THR A 125 -14.64 -0.18 -2.99
N LEU A 126 -13.75 -1.07 -3.45
CA LEU A 126 -12.45 -0.73 -4.03
C LEU A 126 -11.67 0.23 -3.14
N HIS A 127 -11.67 -0.05 -1.83
CA HIS A 127 -10.89 0.72 -0.86
C HIS A 127 -9.41 0.50 -1.10
N HIS A 128 -8.63 1.56 -1.13
CA HIS A 128 -7.19 1.49 -1.29
C HIS A 128 -6.51 2.72 -0.68
N ILE A 129 -5.23 2.56 -0.37
CA ILE A 129 -4.38 3.56 0.29
C ILE A 129 -3.12 3.75 -0.55
N GLY A 130 -2.70 5.00 -0.71
CA GLY A 130 -1.57 5.37 -1.56
C GLY A 130 -0.87 6.64 -1.10
N TYR A 131 0.34 6.81 -1.61
CA TYR A 131 1.11 8.04 -1.47
C TYR A 131 0.61 9.10 -2.42
N PHE A 132 0.47 10.34 -1.95
CA PHE A 132 0.18 11.51 -2.78
C PHE A 132 1.45 12.36 -2.95
N ARG A 133 1.86 12.65 -4.18
CA ARG A 133 3.02 13.48 -4.53
C ARG A 133 2.60 14.67 -5.37
N ASP A 134 2.87 15.89 -4.90
CA ASP A 134 2.67 17.10 -5.72
C ASP A 134 3.67 17.14 -6.90
N GLU A 135 4.87 16.58 -6.71
CA GLU A 135 5.92 16.53 -7.71
C GLU A 135 6.55 15.13 -7.72
N PRO A 136 6.79 14.52 -8.90
CA PRO A 136 7.29 13.15 -9.00
C PRO A 136 8.68 12.94 -8.38
N ASN A 137 9.52 13.98 -8.46
CA ASN A 137 10.90 13.96 -7.96
C ASN A 137 11.01 14.31 -6.47
N LYS A 138 9.89 14.54 -5.77
CA LYS A 138 9.85 14.84 -4.33
C LYS A 138 9.25 13.68 -3.55
N LYS A 139 9.52 13.65 -2.24
CA LYS A 139 8.87 12.71 -1.32
C LYS A 139 7.35 12.95 -1.34
N PRO A 140 6.54 11.90 -1.06
CA PRO A 140 5.11 12.07 -0.81
C PRO A 140 4.83 13.17 0.20
N VAL A 141 3.80 13.97 -0.08
CA VAL A 141 3.35 15.03 0.83
C VAL A 141 2.40 14.50 1.91
N PHE A 142 1.71 13.39 1.62
CA PHE A 142 0.90 12.63 2.57
C PHE A 142 0.54 11.25 2.03
N VAL A 143 -0.05 10.42 2.89
CA VAL A 143 -0.77 9.20 2.52
C VAL A 143 -2.25 9.49 2.49
N ALA A 144 -2.99 8.91 1.56
CA ALA A 144 -4.43 9.07 1.47
C ALA A 144 -5.13 7.77 1.07
N SER A 145 -6.45 7.73 1.26
CA SER A 145 -7.31 6.63 0.86
C SER A 145 -8.42 7.09 -0.06
N ASN A 146 -8.84 6.22 -0.98
CA ASN A 146 -10.06 6.37 -1.76
C ASN A 146 -10.88 5.07 -1.77
N HIS A 147 -12.17 5.16 -2.07
CA HIS A 147 -13.06 4.03 -2.32
C HIS A 147 -13.58 4.19 -3.75
N ALA A 148 -12.91 3.57 -4.73
CA ALA A 148 -13.14 3.90 -6.13
C ALA A 148 -14.54 3.51 -6.62
N GLN A 149 -15.21 2.57 -5.95
CA GLN A 149 -16.59 2.21 -6.27
C GLN A 149 -17.60 3.26 -5.78
N LYS A 150 -17.21 4.14 -4.86
CA LYS A 150 -18.10 5.13 -4.22
C LYS A 150 -17.99 6.52 -4.85
N ASN A 151 -16.77 7.07 -4.94
CA ASN A 151 -16.54 8.43 -5.44
C ASN A 151 -15.05 8.68 -5.74
N TYR A 152 -14.75 9.88 -6.21
CA TYR A 152 -13.41 10.39 -6.52
C TYR A 152 -12.69 11.07 -5.34
N THR A 153 -13.27 11.04 -4.13
CA THR A 153 -12.72 11.80 -2.99
C THR A 153 -11.46 11.13 -2.44
N ILE A 154 -10.36 11.89 -2.38
CA ILE A 154 -9.09 11.45 -1.79
C ILE A 154 -9.03 11.95 -0.35
N SER A 155 -9.06 11.03 0.61
CA SER A 155 -9.14 11.33 2.04
C SER A 155 -7.77 11.15 2.71
N PRO A 156 -7.14 12.21 3.23
CA PRO A 156 -5.83 12.10 3.87
C PRO A 156 -5.81 11.15 5.08
N GLN A 157 -4.73 10.38 5.22
CA GLN A 157 -4.53 9.34 6.25
C GLN A 157 -3.15 9.51 6.95
N GLY A 158 -2.77 10.74 7.31
CA GLY A 158 -1.46 11.04 7.89
C GLY A 158 -0.33 11.23 6.85
N ASP A 159 0.89 11.51 7.31
CA ASP A 159 2.05 11.81 6.46
C ASP A 159 2.97 10.61 6.18
N ASN A 160 2.63 9.43 6.69
CA ASN A 160 3.38 8.19 6.52
C ASN A 160 2.44 6.97 6.61
N LEU A 161 2.90 5.79 6.19
CA LEU A 161 2.04 4.60 6.14
C LEU A 161 1.69 4.05 7.54
N PHE A 162 2.54 4.24 8.56
CA PHE A 162 2.21 3.81 9.93
C PHE A 162 1.00 4.58 10.47
N ALA A 163 0.92 5.88 10.22
CA ALA A 163 -0.27 6.68 10.53
C ALA A 163 -1.51 6.16 9.80
N ALA A 164 -1.39 5.86 8.51
CA ALA A 164 -2.51 5.36 7.71
C ALA A 164 -3.05 4.01 8.22
N VAL A 165 -2.14 3.05 8.49
CA VAL A 165 -2.51 1.74 9.06
C VAL A 165 -3.12 1.91 10.46
N LYS A 166 -2.57 2.81 11.28
CA LYS A 166 -3.11 3.10 12.63
C LYS A 166 -4.53 3.67 12.57
N LEU A 167 -4.80 4.60 11.66
CA LEU A 167 -6.13 5.18 11.47
C LEU A 167 -7.13 4.13 11.02
N HIS A 168 -6.75 3.27 10.07
CA HIS A 168 -7.58 2.16 9.61
C HIS A 168 -7.84 1.15 10.74
N LEU A 169 -6.80 0.75 11.47
CA LEU A 169 -6.92 -0.13 12.65
C LEU A 169 -7.91 0.45 13.67
N ASN A 170 -7.81 1.74 13.98
CA ASN A 170 -8.74 2.38 14.91
C ASN A 170 -10.20 2.34 14.40
N LYS A 171 -10.44 2.44 13.09
CA LYS A 171 -11.79 2.26 12.49
C LYS A 171 -12.27 0.82 12.67
N VAL A 172 -11.43 -0.17 12.35
CA VAL A 172 -11.75 -1.61 12.51
C VAL A 172 -12.01 -1.95 13.98
N LEU A 173 -11.22 -1.43 14.91
CA LEU A 173 -11.37 -1.65 16.36
C LEU A 173 -12.70 -1.12 16.88
N LYS A 174 -13.15 0.05 16.39
CA LYS A 174 -14.46 0.64 16.75
C LYS A 174 -15.63 -0.20 16.24
N GLN A 175 -15.49 -0.82 15.07
CA GLN A 175 -16.53 -1.65 14.44
C GLN A 175 -16.57 -3.09 14.97
N THR A 176 -15.44 -3.58 15.50
CA THR A 176 -15.33 -4.93 16.05
C THR A 176 -16.16 -5.05 17.34
N LYS A 177 -16.97 -6.10 17.46
CA LYS A 177 -17.72 -6.42 18.71
C LYS A 177 -17.09 -7.57 19.50
N ASP A 178 -16.41 -8.48 18.80
CA ASP A 178 -15.77 -9.65 19.41
C ASP A 178 -14.58 -9.25 20.30
N LYS A 179 -14.59 -9.73 21.55
CA LYS A 179 -13.59 -9.36 22.56
C LYS A 179 -12.20 -9.91 22.21
N LYS A 180 -12.11 -11.14 21.72
CA LYS A 180 -10.83 -11.77 21.39
C LYS A 180 -10.17 -11.04 20.21
N LYS A 181 -10.94 -10.72 19.17
CA LYS A 181 -10.47 -9.91 18.03
C LYS A 181 -10.02 -8.53 18.47
N LYS A 182 -10.71 -7.88 19.41
CA LYS A 182 -10.25 -6.60 19.98
C LYS A 182 -8.90 -6.73 20.68
N GLU A 183 -8.68 -7.79 21.45
CA GLU A 183 -7.40 -8.04 22.12
C GLU A 183 -6.27 -8.25 21.09
N GLU A 184 -6.52 -8.98 20.01
CA GLU A 184 -5.58 -9.16 18.90
C GLU A 184 -5.27 -7.83 18.19
N LEU A 185 -6.28 -7.03 17.87
CA LEU A 185 -6.12 -5.70 17.28
C LEU A 185 -5.35 -4.74 18.19
N ASN A 186 -5.57 -4.78 19.51
CA ASN A 186 -4.82 -3.97 20.46
C ASN A 186 -3.34 -4.38 20.54
N LYS A 187 -3.03 -5.68 20.45
CA LYS A 187 -1.65 -6.16 20.37
C LYS A 187 -0.96 -5.69 19.08
N LEU A 188 -1.65 -5.79 17.94
CA LEU A 188 -1.15 -5.27 16.66
C LEU A 188 -0.90 -3.76 16.75
N SER A 189 -1.86 -3.03 17.32
CA SER A 189 -1.75 -1.58 17.55
C SER A 189 -0.50 -1.22 18.37
N ALA A 190 -0.23 -1.93 19.47
CA ALA A 190 0.92 -1.66 20.31
C ALA A 190 2.26 -1.89 19.56
N LYS A 191 2.34 -2.97 18.77
CA LYS A 191 3.51 -3.24 17.91
C LYS A 191 3.71 -2.14 16.87
N LEU A 192 2.64 -1.73 16.20
CA LEU A 192 2.66 -0.66 15.20
C LEU A 192 3.11 0.67 15.82
N GLU A 193 2.59 1.03 17.00
CA GLU A 193 2.97 2.23 17.74
C GLU A 193 4.44 2.21 18.17
N GLN A 194 4.94 1.06 18.62
CA GLN A 194 6.35 0.89 18.94
C GLN A 194 7.24 1.09 17.70
N GLN A 195 6.92 0.44 16.58
CA GLN A 195 7.68 0.57 15.34
C GLN A 195 7.67 2.02 14.83
N ALA A 196 6.51 2.68 14.86
CA ALA A 196 6.39 4.08 14.46
C ALA A 196 7.25 5.00 15.34
N LYS A 197 7.26 4.75 16.65
CA LYS A 197 8.08 5.51 17.60
C LYS A 197 9.58 5.31 17.35
N GLU A 198 10.02 4.08 17.10
CA GLU A 198 11.42 3.75 16.80
C GLU A 198 11.87 4.37 15.46
N GLY A 199 10.99 4.40 14.46
CA GLY A 199 11.22 5.06 13.17
C GLY A 199 11.05 6.58 13.16
N GLY A 200 10.59 7.19 14.27
CA GLY A 200 10.34 8.62 14.38
C GLY A 200 9.12 9.12 13.59
N TYR A 201 8.14 8.26 13.33
CA TYR A 201 6.93 8.57 12.58
C TYR A 201 5.80 9.09 13.47
N SER A 202 5.15 10.17 13.02
CA SER A 202 3.91 10.65 13.63
C SER A 202 2.77 9.70 13.33
N LEU A 203 1.83 9.52 14.27
CA LEU A 203 0.58 8.78 14.05
C LEU A 203 -0.64 9.71 14.00
N GLU A 204 -0.41 11.01 13.82
CA GLU A 204 -1.48 12.01 13.68
C GLU A 204 -2.21 11.86 12.34
N GLU A 205 -3.54 12.02 12.37
CA GLU A 205 -4.35 12.03 11.14
C GLU A 205 -4.05 13.23 10.24
N GLN A 206 -3.77 14.38 10.85
CA GLN A 206 -3.50 15.65 10.17
C GLN A 206 -2.29 16.35 10.80
N PRO A 207 -1.08 15.93 10.43
CA PRO A 207 0.16 16.53 10.93
C PRO A 207 0.32 17.98 10.46
N ALA A 208 1.21 18.73 11.11
CA ALA A 208 1.46 20.15 10.79
C ALA A 208 1.86 20.38 9.31
N SER A 209 2.50 19.38 8.68
CA SER A 209 2.85 19.35 7.26
C SER A 209 1.64 19.57 6.35
N PHE A 210 0.45 19.05 6.71
CA PHE A 210 -0.77 19.23 5.93
C PHE A 210 -1.23 20.67 5.91
N LYS A 211 -1.23 21.33 7.08
CA LYS A 211 -1.60 22.75 7.19
C LYS A 211 -0.62 23.62 6.40
N ALA A 212 0.67 23.29 6.44
CA ALA A 212 1.69 23.99 5.67
C ALA A 212 1.50 23.80 4.15
N ARG A 213 1.21 22.57 3.68
CA ARG A 213 0.90 22.30 2.27
C ARG A 213 -0.37 23.01 1.83
N ARG A 214 -1.45 22.95 2.62
CA ARG A 214 -2.75 23.55 2.28
C ARG A 214 -2.67 25.06 2.05
N LYS A 215 -1.73 25.77 2.70
CA LYS A 215 -1.47 27.19 2.44
C LYS A 215 -0.88 27.47 1.06
N LYS A 216 -0.22 26.47 0.45
CA LYS A 216 0.38 26.55 -0.90
C LYS A 216 -0.55 26.01 -1.99
N MET A 217 -1.68 25.43 -1.60
CA MET A 217 -2.65 24.85 -2.52
C MET A 217 -3.38 25.96 -3.27
N VAL A 218 -3.36 25.91 -4.59
CA VAL A 218 -4.01 26.91 -5.46
C VAL A 218 -5.49 26.61 -5.68
N THR A 219 -5.87 25.33 -5.71
CA THR A 219 -7.28 24.90 -5.83
C THR A 219 -7.45 23.50 -5.26
N PRO A 220 -8.56 23.17 -4.57
CA PRO A 220 -8.80 21.85 -4.01
C PRO A 220 -9.16 20.76 -5.04
N THR A 221 -9.53 21.14 -6.27
CA THR A 221 -10.11 20.27 -7.32
C THR A 221 -11.33 19.46 -6.85
N PHE A 222 -11.86 18.57 -7.71
CA PHE A 222 -13.00 17.72 -7.33
C PHE A 222 -12.62 16.62 -6.33
N HIS A 223 -11.44 16.02 -6.47
CA HIS A 223 -10.98 14.96 -5.56
C HIS A 223 -10.58 15.49 -4.18
N GLY A 224 -10.48 16.81 -3.98
CA GLY A 224 -10.29 17.46 -2.69
C GLY A 224 -8.85 17.44 -2.15
N ALA A 225 -7.94 16.69 -2.78
CA ALA A 225 -6.52 16.67 -2.44
C ALA A 225 -5.81 17.97 -2.85
N GLY A 226 -6.32 18.65 -3.87
CA GLY A 226 -5.83 19.93 -4.37
C GLY A 226 -4.50 19.93 -5.08
N ILE A 227 -4.30 20.98 -5.88
CA ILE A 227 -3.12 21.23 -6.72
C ILE A 227 -2.23 22.27 -6.03
N VAL A 228 -0.92 22.04 -6.07
CA VAL A 228 0.11 22.97 -5.62
C VAL A 228 1.01 23.25 -6.82
N VAL A 229 1.11 24.52 -7.23
CA VAL A 229 2.03 24.97 -8.28
C VAL A 229 2.80 26.20 -7.80
N PRO A 230 4.03 26.44 -8.30
CA PRO A 230 4.74 27.68 -8.03
C PRO A 230 3.93 28.89 -8.49
N LEU A 231 3.82 29.90 -7.63
CA LEU A 231 3.27 31.22 -7.97
C LEU A 231 4.40 32.24 -7.85
N ASP A 232 4.58 33.05 -8.88
CA ASP A 232 5.50 34.18 -8.91
C ASP A 232 4.85 35.43 -8.31
N SER A 233 5.68 36.40 -7.91
CA SER A 233 5.25 37.60 -7.18
C SER A 233 4.45 38.61 -8.02
N ASN A 234 4.14 38.28 -9.27
CA ASN A 234 3.46 39.18 -10.21
C ASN A 234 1.93 39.03 -10.18
N GLU A 235 1.39 38.15 -9.33
CA GLU A 235 -0.05 37.92 -9.19
C GLU A 235 -0.66 38.54 -7.92
N GLY A 236 -0.19 39.74 -7.54
CA GLY A 236 -0.68 40.53 -6.41
C GLY A 236 -1.65 41.64 -6.78
#